data_AF-A0A822XJE1-F1
#
_entry.id   AF-A0A822XJE1-F1
#
_cell.length_a   1.000
_cell.length_b   1.000
_cell.length_c   1.000
_cell.angle_alpha   90.00
_cell.angle_beta   90.00
_cell.angle_gamma   90.00
#
_symmetry.space_group_name_H-M   'P 1'
#
loop_
_entity.id
_entity.type
_entity.pdbx_description
1 polymer ?
#
loop_
_entity_poly.entity_id
_entity_poly.type
_entity_poly.pdbx_seq_one_letter_code
_entity_poly.pdbx_strand_id
1 'polypeptide(L)'
;MATDTASFKIILGSKSMTRQNILTEMGYKFTIMTADIDEKAIRKEHPEDLVMALAEAKADAIISTLQNTDCKDKDAVPTLLITADQLLKVKSEKSHPTRKKHANSSEAILVGML
;
A
#
# COMPACT_ATOMS: atom_id res chain seq x y z
N MET A 1 24.70 24.41 7.35
CA MET A 1 25.08 23.12 6.73
C MET A 1 23.78 22.43 6.35
N ALA A 2 23.25 22.73 5.16
CA ALA A 2 22.05 22.05 4.67
C ALA A 2 22.50 20.65 4.23
N THR A 3 21.99 19.62 4.90
CA THR A 3 22.19 18.24 4.47
C THR A 3 21.58 18.12 3.10
N ASP A 4 22.42 17.80 2.11
CA ASP A 4 22.00 17.39 0.77
C ASP A 4 21.22 16.08 0.94
N THR A 5 19.94 16.21 1.29
CA THR A 5 19.02 15.09 1.35
C THR A 5 18.84 14.68 -0.09
N ALA A 6 19.44 13.54 -0.46
CA ALA A 6 19.18 12.90 -1.74
C ALA A 6 17.69 13.06 -2.05
N SER A 7 17.38 13.82 -3.10
CA SER A 7 16.00 14.04 -3.51
C SER A 7 15.47 12.68 -3.92
N PHE A 8 14.53 12.13 -3.16
CA PHE A 8 13.79 10.94 -3.56
C PHE A 8 12.33 11.32 -3.73
N LYS A 9 11.70 10.74 -4.74
CA LYS A 9 10.26 10.92 -4.98
C LYS A 9 9.53 9.83 -4.21
N ILE A 10 8.44 10.16 -3.53
CA ILE A 10 7.56 9.16 -2.92
C ILE A 10 6.32 9.00 -3.79
N ILE A 11 5.97 7.76 -4.12
CA ILE A 11 4.69 7.40 -4.73
C ILE A 11 3.87 6.64 -3.70
N LEU A 12 2.67 7.14 -3.42
CA LEU A 12 1.71 6.48 -2.56
C LEU A 12 0.73 5.65 -3.39
N GLY A 13 0.85 4.33 -3.26
CA GLY A 13 0.06 3.28 -3.87
C GLY A 13 -1.35 3.08 -3.30
N SER A 14 -1.89 4.05 -2.57
CA SER A 14 -3.09 3.87 -1.73
C SER A 14 -4.09 5.01 -1.91
N LYS A 15 -5.37 4.64 -2.15
CA LYS A 15 -6.51 5.58 -2.18
C LYS A 15 -6.98 6.03 -0.78
N SER A 16 -6.42 5.49 0.30
CA SER A 16 -6.82 5.82 1.68
C SER A 16 -6.42 7.24 2.08
N MET A 17 -7.42 8.08 2.40
CA MET A 17 -7.23 9.44 2.91
C MET A 17 -6.46 9.47 4.23
N THR A 18 -6.68 8.51 5.12
CA THR A 18 -5.96 8.43 6.40
C THR A 18 -4.46 8.28 6.18
N ARG A 19 -4.06 7.42 5.23
CA ARG A 19 -2.63 7.19 4.92
C ARG A 19 -2.00 8.41 4.24
N GLN A 20 -2.75 9.11 3.39
CA GLN A 20 -2.31 10.38 2.80
C GLN A 20 -2.08 11.44 3.88
N ASN A 21 -3.00 11.57 4.84
CA ASN A 21 -2.89 12.52 5.93
C ASN A 21 -1.67 12.23 6.80
N ILE A 22 -1.43 10.97 7.17
CA ILE A 22 -0.26 10.58 7.97
C ILE A 22 1.06 10.96 7.27
N LEU A 23 1.20 10.66 5.98
CA LEU A 23 2.41 11.05 5.22
C LEU A 23 2.56 12.57 5.10
N THR A 24 1.44 13.28 4.95
CA THR A 24 1.43 14.75 4.88
C THR A 24 1.80 15.38 6.22
N GLU A 25 1.27 14.86 7.33
CA GLU A 25 1.58 15.29 8.70
C GLU A 25 3.05 15.05 9.05
N MET A 26 3.64 13.97 8.53
CA MET A 26 5.07 13.70 8.66
C MET A 26 5.96 14.60 7.77
N GLY A 27 5.35 15.47 6.95
CA GLY A 27 6.07 16.43 6.10
C GLY A 27 6.59 15.84 4.79
N TYR A 28 6.17 14.63 4.42
CA TYR A 28 6.57 14.01 3.15
C TYR A 28 5.77 14.58 1.98
N LYS A 29 6.47 14.88 0.88
CA LYS A 29 5.84 15.15 -0.42
C LYS A 29 5.75 13.85 -1.20
N PHE A 30 4.53 13.49 -1.60
CA PHE A 30 4.28 12.27 -2.35
C PHE A 30 3.29 12.50 -3.48
N THR A 31 3.36 11.66 -4.51
CA THR A 31 2.38 11.59 -5.59
C THR A 31 1.49 10.38 -5.35
N ILE A 32 0.17 10.55 -5.50
CA ILE A 32 -0.76 9.43 -5.38
C ILE A 32 -0.83 8.74 -6.74
N MET A 33 -0.51 7.45 -6.78
CA MET A 33 -0.67 6.62 -7.97
C MET A 33 -1.26 5.30 -7.52
N THR A 34 -2.44 4.96 -8.01
CA THR A 34 -3.18 3.79 -7.54
C THR A 34 -3.50 2.91 -8.71
N ALA A 35 -3.13 1.64 -8.62
CA ALA A 35 -3.59 0.64 -9.57
C ALA A 35 -5.02 0.19 -9.23
N ASP A 36 -5.81 -0.01 -10.27
CA ASP A 36 -7.11 -0.68 -10.15
C ASP A 36 -6.88 -2.18 -10.35
N ILE A 37 -6.72 -2.91 -9.25
CA ILE A 37 -6.56 -4.36 -9.27
C ILE A 37 -7.89 -5.03 -8.95
N ASP A 38 -8.19 -6.16 -9.59
CA ASP A 38 -9.35 -6.96 -9.21
C ASP A 38 -9.05 -7.76 -7.94
N GLU A 39 -9.21 -7.11 -6.78
CA GLU A 39 -8.98 -7.71 -5.47
C GLU A 39 -9.78 -9.01 -5.26
N LYS A 40 -10.91 -9.18 -5.96
CA LYS A 40 -11.76 -10.38 -5.86
C LYS A 40 -11.17 -11.58 -6.59
N ALA A 41 -10.33 -11.34 -7.59
CA ALA A 41 -9.61 -12.38 -8.32
C ALA A 41 -8.48 -12.99 -7.49
N ILE A 42 -7.95 -12.24 -6.51
CA ILE A 42 -6.88 -12.69 -5.62
C ILE A 42 -7.51 -13.38 -4.41
N ARG A 43 -7.30 -14.69 -4.30
CA ARG A 43 -7.75 -15.51 -3.17
C ARG A 43 -6.58 -16.33 -2.63
N LYS A 44 -6.36 -16.23 -1.33
CA LYS A 44 -5.41 -17.05 -0.57
C LYS A 44 -6.13 -17.64 0.63
N GLU A 45 -5.70 -18.82 1.05
CA GLU A 45 -6.30 -19.54 2.17
C GLU A 45 -6.02 -18.85 3.50
N HIS A 46 -4.81 -18.30 3.66
CA HIS A 46 -4.44 -17.55 4.83
C HIS A 46 -4.65 -16.05 4.60
N PRO A 47 -5.19 -15.34 5.61
CA PRO A 47 -5.43 -13.91 5.51
C PRO A 47 -4.12 -13.13 5.35
N GLU A 48 -3.04 -13.56 5.99
CA GLU A 48 -1.72 -12.91 5.89
C GLU A 48 -1.20 -12.96 4.44
N ASP A 49 -1.24 -14.14 3.82
CA ASP A 49 -0.87 -14.32 2.41
C ASP A 49 -1.78 -13.51 1.46
N LEU A 50 -3.06 -13.34 1.82
CA LEU A 50 -3.99 -12.56 1.03
C LEU A 50 -3.61 -11.07 1.03
N VAL A 51 -3.36 -10.49 2.22
CA VAL A 51 -2.99 -9.08 2.32
C VAL A 51 -1.65 -8.81 1.63
N MET A 52 -0.69 -9.74 1.74
CA MET A 52 0.60 -9.64 1.03
C MET A 52 0.40 -9.68 -0.48
N ALA A 53 -0.34 -10.66 -1.00
CA ALA A 53 -0.60 -10.81 -2.44
C ALA A 53 -1.35 -9.59 -3.03
N LEU A 54 -2.24 -8.97 -2.25
CA LEU A 54 -2.92 -7.74 -2.65
C LEU A 54 -1.95 -6.55 -2.71
N ALA A 55 -1.06 -6.41 -1.72
CA ALA A 55 -0.04 -5.36 -1.71
C ALA A 55 0.95 -5.52 -2.87
N GLU A 56 1.43 -6.74 -3.12
CA GLU A 56 2.29 -7.09 -4.25
C GLU A 56 1.61 -6.79 -5.59
N ALA A 57 0.37 -7.27 -5.80
CA ALA A 57 -0.36 -7.02 -7.03
C ALA A 57 -0.58 -5.52 -7.30
N LYS A 58 -0.82 -4.73 -6.25
CA LYS A 58 -0.90 -3.26 -6.35
C LYS A 58 0.44 -2.66 -6.76
N ALA A 59 1.53 -3.11 -6.15
CA ALA A 59 2.88 -2.64 -6.51
C ALA A 59 3.22 -2.98 -7.95
N ASP A 60 3.01 -4.23 -8.38
CA ASP A 60 3.30 -4.70 -9.73
C ASP A 60 2.51 -3.93 -10.79
N ALA A 61 1.22 -3.67 -10.53
CA ALA A 61 0.39 -2.89 -11.44
C ALA A 61 0.83 -1.41 -11.53
N ILE A 62 1.28 -0.82 -10.42
CA ILE A 62 1.85 0.53 -10.41
C ILE A 62 3.19 0.55 -11.17
N ILE A 63 4.08 -0.41 -10.92
CA ILE A 63 5.37 -0.54 -11.62
C ILE A 63 5.14 -0.71 -13.12
N SER A 64 4.21 -1.58 -13.52
CA SER A 64 3.85 -1.80 -14.91
C SER A 64 3.34 -0.51 -15.56
N THR A 65 2.56 0.28 -14.83
CA THR A 65 2.08 1.59 -15.30
C THR A 65 3.24 2.58 -15.44
N LEU A 66 4.17 2.62 -14.48
CA LEU A 66 5.37 3.47 -14.52
C LEU A 66 6.35 3.08 -15.63
N GLN A 67 6.43 1.80 -15.99
CA GLN A 67 7.25 1.34 -17.12
C GLN A 67 6.64 1.69 -18.47
N ASN A 68 5.31 1.71 -18.55
CA ASN A 68 4.57 1.93 -19.79
C ASN A 68 4.29 3.43 -20.05
N THR A 69 4.22 4.22 -18.99
CA THR A 69 4.20 5.69 -19.07
C THR A 69 5.67 6.11 -19.07
N ASP A 70 6.23 6.50 -20.22
CA ASP A 70 7.64 6.87 -20.44
C ASP A 70 8.17 7.97 -19.48
N CYS A 71 8.30 7.67 -18.19
CA CYS A 71 9.01 8.46 -17.20
C CYS A 71 10.47 8.00 -17.16
N LYS A 72 11.09 7.82 -18.35
CA LYS A 72 12.54 7.75 -18.49
C LYS A 72 13.10 9.17 -18.47
N ASP A 73 12.86 9.89 -17.38
CA ASP A 73 13.72 11.04 -17.10
C ASP A 73 15.13 10.47 -16.85
N LYS A 74 16.08 10.87 -17.69
CA LYS A 74 17.47 10.40 -17.68
C LYS A 74 18.24 10.81 -16.42
N ASP A 75 17.61 11.57 -15.54
CA ASP A 75 18.03 11.82 -14.17
C ASP A 75 17.21 10.90 -13.26
N ALA A 76 17.70 9.68 -13.03
CA ALA A 76 17.04 8.66 -12.22
C ALA A 76 17.05 9.08 -10.74
N VAL A 77 16.11 9.96 -10.37
CA VAL A 77 15.82 10.30 -8.99
C VAL A 77 15.22 9.06 -8.32
N PRO A 78 15.85 8.51 -7.27
CA PRO A 78 15.35 7.31 -6.61
C PRO A 78 13.90 7.49 -6.19
N THR A 79 13.03 6.53 -6.52
CA THR A 79 11.59 6.66 -6.25
C THR A 79 11.14 5.58 -5.26
N LEU A 80 10.53 6.00 -4.15
CA LEU A 80 10.01 5.11 -3.12
C LEU A 80 8.51 4.87 -3.35
N LEU A 81 8.13 3.64 -3.71
CA LEU A 81 6.74 3.21 -3.80
C LEU A 81 6.28 2.63 -2.47
N ILE A 82 5.24 3.22 -1.89
CA ILE A 82 4.60 2.75 -0.66
C ILE A 82 3.21 2.23 -1.02
N THR A 83 3.03 0.91 -0.99
CA THR A 83 1.71 0.26 -1.12
C THR A 83 1.34 -0.39 0.20
N ALA A 84 0.06 -0.45 0.51
CA ALA A 84 -0.39 -1.09 1.73
C ALA A 84 -1.82 -1.59 1.59
N ASP A 85 -2.14 -2.68 2.27
CA ASP A 85 -3.47 -3.28 2.31
C ASP A 85 -3.80 -3.76 3.74
N GLN A 86 -5.07 -3.77 4.10
CA GLN A 86 -5.56 -4.12 5.43
C GLN A 86 -6.81 -5.00 5.32
N LEU A 87 -6.80 -6.16 5.97
CA LEU A 87 -7.96 -7.03 6.11
C LEU A 87 -8.35 -7.22 7.57
N LEU A 88 -9.63 -6.97 7.86
CA LEU A 88 -10.23 -7.21 9.16
C LEU A 88 -11.00 -8.53 9.13
N LYS A 89 -10.54 -9.54 9.88
CA LYS A 89 -11.27 -10.79 10.04
C LYS A 89 -12.22 -10.68 11.23
N VAL A 90 -13.50 -10.45 10.95
CA VAL A 90 -14.57 -10.52 11.96
C VAL A 90 -15.01 -11.97 12.10
N LYS A 91 -14.59 -12.65 13.18
CA LYS A 91 -15.20 -13.93 13.57
C LYS A 91 -16.61 -13.64 14.11
N SER A 92 -17.64 -14.03 13.36
CA SER A 92 -18.99 -14.13 13.89
C SER A 92 -19.11 -15.46 14.66
N GLU A 93 -19.01 -15.41 15.99
CA GLU A 93 -19.48 -16.51 16.82
C GLU A 93 -21.01 -16.50 16.81
N LYS A 94 -21.63 -17.48 16.14
CA LYS A 94 -23.06 -17.78 16.29
C LYS A 94 -23.31 -18.45 17.65
N SER A 95 -23.21 -17.71 18.75
CA SER A 95 -23.74 -18.16 20.05
C SER A 95 -23.88 -17.02 21.06
N HIS A 96 -25.14 -16.64 21.31
CA HIS A 96 -25.68 -15.82 22.41
C HIS A 96 -25.23 -14.35 22.52
N PRO A 97 -26.13 -13.42 22.93
CA PRO A 97 -26.04 -11.98 22.66
C PRO A 97 -25.05 -11.19 23.53
N THR A 98 -24.14 -11.84 24.24
CA THR A 98 -23.27 -11.18 25.23
C THR A 98 -21.85 -11.75 25.24
N ARG A 99 -21.03 -11.46 24.23
CA ARG A 99 -19.57 -11.57 24.41
C ARG A 99 -18.75 -10.70 23.45
N LYS A 100 -17.64 -10.17 23.99
CA LYS A 100 -16.70 -9.26 23.34
C LYS A 100 -16.26 -9.81 21.98
N LYS A 101 -16.45 -9.01 20.93
CA LYS A 101 -15.97 -9.32 19.58
C LYS A 101 -14.45 -9.25 19.56
N HIS A 102 -13.78 -10.39 19.37
CA HIS A 102 -12.36 -10.38 19.01
C HIS A 102 -12.24 -10.16 17.50
N ALA A 103 -11.74 -8.99 17.11
CA ALA A 103 -11.33 -8.70 15.74
C ALA A 103 -9.84 -8.96 15.62
N ASN A 104 -9.45 -9.82 14.68
CA ASN A 104 -8.05 -9.98 14.29
C ASN A 104 -7.85 -9.22 12.99
N SER A 105 -6.95 -8.24 12.99
CA SER A 105 -6.58 -7.45 11.82
C SER A 105 -5.24 -7.94 11.27
N SER A 106 -5.18 -8.17 9.96
CA SER A 106 -3.95 -8.43 9.21
C SER A 106 -3.67 -7.21 8.33
N GLU A 107 -2.46 -6.65 8.41
CA GLU A 107 -2.00 -5.53 7.59
C GLU A 107 -0.71 -5.92 6.87
N ALA A 108 -0.59 -5.57 5.59
CA ALA A 108 0.66 -5.65 4.85
C ALA A 108 1.01 -4.26 4.32
N ILE A 109 2.25 -3.87 4.56
CA ILE A 109 2.84 -2.65 4.02
C ILE A 109 4.03 -3.09 3.19
N LEU A 110 3.97 -2.82 1.88
CA LEU A 110 5.05 -3.11 0.96
C LEU A 110 5.71 -1.79 0.55
N VAL A 111 6.96 -1.63 0.96
CA VAL A 111 7.81 -0.50 0.62
C VAL A 111 8.87 -0.99 -0.36
N GLY A 112 8.82 -0.49 -1.60
CA GLY A 112 9.76 -0.83 -2.66
C GLY A 112 10.46 0.42 -3.19
N MET A 113 11.75 0.31 -3.47
CA MET A 113 12.52 1.36 -4.14
C MET A 113 12.58 1.03 -5.64
N LEU A 114 12.23 2.00 -6.47
CA LEU A 114 12.16 1.95 -7.93
C LEU A 114 13.26 2.79 -8.57
#